data_AF-A0A7V9VK32-F1
#
_entry.id   AF-A0A7V9VK32-F1
#
_cell.length_a   1.000
_cell.length_b   1.000
_cell.length_c   1.000
_cell.angle_alpha   90.00
_cell.angle_beta   90.00
_cell.angle_gamma   90.00
#
_symmetry.space_group_name_H-M   'P 1'
#
loop_
_entity.id
_entity.type
_entity.pdbx_description
1 polymer ?
#
loop_
_entity_poly.entity_id
_entity_poly.type
_entity_poly.pdbx_seq_one_letter_code
_entity_poly.pdbx_strand_id
1 'polypeptide(L)' 'VLSGAAGPERIVVLANAGAAIYLGGGADSISSGVMKAAETIDSGAAADLLERYVASSAELAPR' A
#
# COMPACT_ATOMS: atom_id res chain seq x y z
N VAL A 1 3.90 -1.62 9.75
CA VAL A 1 2.72 -1.93 8.91
C VAL A 1 3.11 -2.67 7.64
N LEU A 2 3.99 -2.14 6.79
CA LEU A 2 4.34 -2.76 5.50
C LEU A 2 5.04 -4.12 5.60
N SER A 3 5.53 -4.51 6.77
CA SER A 3 6.07 -5.85 7.04
C SER A 3 5.01 -6.94 7.25
N GLY A 4 3.72 -6.63 7.06
CA GLY A 4 2.62 -7.57 7.31
C GLY A 4 2.24 -7.75 8.78
N ALA A 5 2.92 -7.08 9.72
CA ALA A 5 2.64 -7.21 11.15
C ALA A 5 1.19 -6.82 11.49
N ALA A 6 0.47 -7.71 12.18
CA ALA A 6 -0.88 -7.45 12.67
C ALA A 6 -0.89 -6.35 13.75
N GLY A 7 -1.96 -5.55 13.78
CA GLY A 7 -2.13 -4.47 14.75
C GLY A 7 -3.19 -3.45 14.32
N PRO A 8 -3.63 -2.57 15.23
CA PRO A 8 -4.62 -1.54 14.94
C PRO A 8 -4.19 -0.59 13.81
N GLU A 9 -2.89 -0.30 13.69
CA GLU A 9 -2.33 0.52 12.62
C GLU A 9 -2.52 -0.14 11.25
N ARG A 10 -2.33 -1.47 11.18
CA ARG A 10 -2.55 -2.22 9.94
C ARG A 10 -4.02 -2.18 9.53
N ILE A 11 -4.95 -2.27 10.49
CA ILE A 11 -6.39 -2.21 10.21
C ILE A 11 -6.77 -0.89 9.53
N VAL A 12 -6.31 0.25 10.10
CA VAL A 12 -6.61 1.58 9.54
C VAL A 12 -5.95 1.76 8.16
N VAL A 13 -4.71 1.30 7.99
CA VAL A 13 -4.01 1.37 6.70
C VAL A 13 -4.73 0.54 5.64
N LEU A 14 -5.17 -0.68 5.95
CA LEU A 14 -5.91 -1.51 5.01
C LEU A 14 -7.25 -0.89 4.62
N ALA A 15 -7.98 -0.30 5.56
CA ALA A 15 -9.25 0.37 5.28
C ALA A 15 -9.06 1.55 4.29
N ASN A 16 -8.10 2.43 4.57
CA ASN A 16 -7.84 3.61 3.73
C ASN A 16 -7.23 3.23 2.37
N ALA A 17 -6.26 2.31 2.35
CA ALA A 17 -5.66 1.84 1.10
C ALA A 17 -6.69 1.10 0.23
N GLY A 18 -7.56 0.28 0.84
CA GLY A 18 -8.63 -0.40 0.12
C GLY A 18 -9.63 0.57 -0.49
N ALA A 19 -10.02 1.62 0.23
CA ALA A 19 -10.86 2.69 -0.30
C ALA A 19 -10.17 3.45 -1.45
N ALA A 20 -8.87 3.76 -1.31
CA ALA A 20 -8.11 4.42 -2.36
C ALA A 20 -7.98 3.55 -3.64
N ILE A 21 -7.73 2.25 -3.49
CA ILE A 21 -7.68 1.30 -4.61
C ILE A 21 -9.04 1.26 -5.33
N TYR A 22 -10.15 1.17 -4.58
CA TYR A 22 -11.49 1.19 -5.16
C TYR A 22 -11.77 2.50 -5.92
N LEU A 23 -11.53 3.65 -5.29
CA LEU A 23 -11.75 4.97 -5.91
C LEU A 23 -10.85 5.20 -7.14
N GLY A 24 -9.65 4.61 -7.15
CA GLY A 24 -8.74 4.61 -8.29
C GLY A 24 -9.09 3.62 -9.41
N GLY A 25 -10.22 2.90 -9.31
CA GLY A 25 -10.65 1.89 -10.29
C GLY A 25 -9.86 0.57 -10.22
N GLY A 26 -9.04 0.38 -9.19
CA GLY A 26 -8.24 -0.81 -8.98
C GLY A 26 -8.99 -1.97 -8.32
N ALA A 27 -10.27 -1.81 -7.97
CA ALA A 27 -11.11 -2.85 -7.37
C ALA A 27 -12.61 -2.57 -7.62
N ASP A 28 -13.45 -3.61 -7.61
CA ASP A 28 -14.90 -3.50 -7.90
C ASP A 28 -15.73 -3.07 -6.68
N SER A 29 -15.13 -3.13 -5.49
CA SER A 29 -15.73 -2.71 -4.23
C SER A 29 -14.66 -2.35 -3.20
N ILE A 30 -15.03 -1.59 -2.16
CA ILE A 30 -14.13 -1.30 -1.03
C ILE A 30 -13.61 -2.60 -0.40
N SER A 31 -14.46 -3.62 -0.20
CA SER A 31 -14.04 -4.90 0.37
C SER A 31 -12.98 -5.59 -0.48
N SER A 32 -13.16 -5.64 -1.81
CA SER A 32 -12.15 -6.19 -2.72
C SER A 32 -10.87 -5.34 -2.76
N GLY A 33 -10.98 -4.02 -2.57
CA GLY A 33 -9.84 -3.12 -2.42
C GLY A 33 -9.04 -3.41 -1.15
N VAL A 34 -9.71 -3.64 -0.01
CA VAL A 34 -9.07 -4.01 1.25
C VAL A 34 -8.32 -5.34 1.11
N MET A 35 -8.90 -6.32 0.41
CA MET A 35 -8.22 -7.59 0.13
C MET A 35 -6.95 -7.39 -0.72
N LYS A 36 -7.02 -6.56 -1.76
CA LYS A 36 -5.84 -6.20 -2.57
C LYS A 36 -4.78 -5.43 -1.76
N ALA A 37 -5.21 -4.53 -0.88
CA ALA A 37 -4.28 -3.83 0.02
C ALA A 37 -3.58 -4.82 0.98
N ALA A 38 -4.30 -5.83 1.49
CA ALA A 38 -3.70 -6.87 2.31
C ALA A 38 -2.70 -7.71 1.52
N GLU A 39 -3.07 -8.16 0.32
CA GLU A 39 -2.20 -8.92 -0.58
C GLU A 39 -0.89 -8.18 -0.90
N THR A 40 -0.96 -6.89 -1.21
CA THR A 40 0.23 -6.08 -1.53
C THR A 40 1.14 -5.84 -0.32
N ILE A 41 0.58 -5.75 0.89
CA ILE A 41 1.37 -5.67 2.13
C ILE A 41 1.99 -7.03 2.47
N ASP A 42 1.20 -8.10 2.44
CA ASP A 42 1.62 -9.43 2.93
C ASP A 42 2.61 -10.10 1.97
N SER A 43 2.56 -9.78 0.68
CA SER A 43 3.55 -10.21 -0.32
C SER A 43 4.87 -9.42 -0.28
N GLY A 44 4.93 -8.31 0.47
CA GLY A 44 6.08 -7.40 0.47
C GLY A 44 6.11 -6.38 -0.67
N ALA A 45 5.22 -6.50 -1.67
CA ALA A 45 5.20 -5.62 -2.84
C ALA A 45 5.05 -4.12 -2.49
N ALA A 46 4.31 -3.81 -1.42
CA ALA A 46 4.17 -2.44 -0.92
C ALA A 46 5.47 -1.90 -0.31
N ALA A 47 6.25 -2.73 0.38
CA ALA A 47 7.57 -2.36 0.91
C ALA A 47 8.57 -2.14 -0.22
N ASP A 48 8.62 -3.06 -1.20
CA ASP A 48 9.50 -2.95 -2.36
C ASP A 48 9.21 -1.68 -3.19
N LEU A 49 7.92 -1.32 -3.34
CA LEU A 49 7.53 -0.10 -4.04
C LEU A 49 8.01 1.16 -3.29
N LEU A 50 7.92 1.16 -1.95
CA LEU A 50 8.43 2.26 -1.13
C LEU A 50 9.95 2.41 -1.30
N GLU A 51 10.70 1.31 -1.30
CA GLU A 51 12.15 1.34 -1.51
C GLU A 51 12.51 1.92 -2.90
N ARG A 52 11.81 1.48 -3.96
CA ARG A 52 11.99 2.06 -5.30
C ARG A 52 11.66 3.55 -5.33
N TYR A 53 10.57 3.95 -4.68
CA TYR A 53 10.18 5.37 -4.61
C TYR A 53 11.23 6.22 -3.89
N VAL A 54 11.79 5.73 -2.78
CA VAL A 54 12.88 6.41 -2.06
C VAL A 54 14.10 6.55 -2.96
N ALA A 55 14.52 5.48 -3.65
CA ALA A 55 15.66 5.53 -4.56
C ALA A 55 15.46 6.54 -5.69
N SER A 56 14.31 6.48 -6.39
CA SER A 56 14.01 7.39 -7.49
C SER A 56 13.84 8.84 -7.04
N SER A 57 13.22 9.09 -5.88
CA SER A 57 13.05 10.46 -5.37
C SER A 57 14.38 11.08 -4.92
N ALA A 58 15.29 10.29 -4.37
CA ALA A 58 16.64 10.74 -4.03
C ALA A 58 17.47 11.09 -5.28
N GLU A 59 17.34 10.32 -6.37
CA GLU A 59 18.01 10.58 -7.65
C GLU A 59 17.54 11.91 -8.28
N LEU A 60 16.25 12.21 -8.18
CA LEU A 60 15.64 13.40 -8.78
C LEU A 60 15.74 14.67 -7.92
N ALA A 61 16.21 14.56 -6.68
CA ALA A 61 16.30 15.70 -5.78
C ALA A 61 17.35 16.72 -6.32
N PRO A 62 16.99 18.02 -6.45
CA PRO A 62 17.96 19.04 -6.81
C PRO A 62 19.03 19.15 -5.71
N ARG A 63 20.28 19.33 -6.13
CA ARG A 63 21.42 19.55 -5.23
C ARG A 63 21.35 20.90 -4.54
#